data_AF-A0A7C7U145-F1
#
_entry.id   AF-A0A7C7U145-F1
#
_cell.length_a   1.000
_cell.length_b   1.000
_cell.length_c   1.000
_cell.angle_alpha   90.00
_cell.angle_beta   90.00
_cell.angle_gamma   90.00
#
_symmetry.space_group_name_H-M   'P 1'
#
loop_
_entity.id
_entity.type
_entity.pdbx_description
1 polymer ?
#
loop_
_entity_poly.entity_id
_entity_poly.type
_entity_poly.pdbx_seq_one_letter_code
_entity_poly.pdbx_strand_id
1 'polypeptide(L)'
;MSEFTWQNAYYSELQSLYALMIFPAAFLVWRLAKPCDAQHAQVPAAAGFVAGLTLFFSVETMIDPILTGPLLKLDGLRGSHAASVIPFIFVLLGDLRVLLLAVGVAQPERGLGQKIGWALAMSLIVPIGAGSLFAFATWLNPEVHGQVLWMLYEFGFLALCIFLSRSWAPRAASGDATKIAFLQSIFGYSAAYYLLWWLADVFIVAADMDLGWALRMIPNQLYYGFWAPFVYWRFFSRPLANAPR
;
A
#
# COMPACT_ATOMS: atom_id res chain seq x y z
N MET A 1 -1.82 23.09 29.34
CA MET A 1 -1.90 22.68 27.93
C MET A 1 -0.75 21.69 27.73
N SER A 2 -1.01 20.46 27.27
CA SER A 2 0.08 19.53 26.96
C SER A 2 0.95 20.13 25.86
N GLU A 3 2.27 19.97 25.95
CA GLU A 3 3.16 20.38 24.87
C GLU A 3 2.83 19.61 23.58
N PHE A 4 2.82 20.31 22.46
CA PHE A 4 2.57 19.72 21.15
C PHE A 4 3.78 18.87 20.74
N THR A 5 3.50 17.65 20.29
CA THR A 5 4.49 16.79 19.62
C THR A 5 3.86 16.19 18.37
N TRP A 6 4.68 15.93 17.35
CA TRP A 6 4.26 15.25 16.14
C TRP A 6 3.84 13.81 16.42
N GLN A 7 4.44 13.16 17.41
CA GLN A 7 3.98 11.86 17.90
C GLN A 7 2.52 11.91 18.37
N ASN A 8 2.15 12.90 19.21
CA ASN A 8 0.78 13.06 19.67
C ASN A 8 -0.18 13.36 18.51
N ALA A 9 0.25 14.19 17.57
CA ALA A 9 -0.52 14.47 16.36
C ALA A 9 -0.71 13.20 15.50
N TYR A 10 0.33 12.37 15.35
CA TYR A 10 0.30 11.12 14.57
C TYR A 10 -0.66 10.09 15.15
N TYR A 11 -0.65 9.92 16.47
CA TYR A 11 -1.54 9.00 17.17
C TYR A 11 -2.93 9.57 17.49
N SER A 12 -3.19 10.83 17.16
CA SER A 12 -4.53 11.44 17.31
C SER A 12 -5.56 10.73 16.43
N GLU A 13 -6.83 10.70 16.84
CA GLU A 13 -7.91 10.14 16.02
C GLU A 13 -8.10 10.92 14.71
N LEU A 14 -7.83 12.23 14.73
CA LEU A 14 -7.87 13.06 13.54
C LEU A 14 -6.98 12.49 12.44
N GLN A 15 -5.73 12.14 12.78
CA GLN A 15 -4.76 11.66 11.80
C GLN A 15 -4.85 10.15 11.56
N SER A 16 -4.95 9.34 12.62
CA SER A 16 -4.89 7.88 12.54
C SER A 16 -6.19 7.22 12.11
N LEU A 17 -7.32 7.94 12.17
CA LEU A 17 -8.63 7.42 11.79
C LEU A 17 -9.29 8.29 10.71
N TYR A 18 -9.66 9.52 11.05
CA TYR A 18 -10.53 10.33 10.20
C TYR A 18 -9.86 10.78 8.90
N ALA A 19 -8.62 11.27 8.97
CA ALA A 19 -7.88 11.75 7.81
C ALA A 19 -7.66 10.64 6.76
N LEU A 20 -7.56 9.38 7.19
CA LEU A 20 -7.37 8.23 6.29
C LEU A 20 -8.66 7.81 5.57
N MET A 21 -9.83 8.23 6.07
CA MET A 21 -11.13 7.86 5.50
C MET A 21 -11.69 8.86 4.48
N ILE A 22 -11.31 10.14 4.58
CA ILE A 22 -11.91 11.22 3.79
C ILE A 22 -11.72 10.95 2.29
N PHE A 23 -10.49 10.68 1.85
CA PHE A 23 -10.19 10.49 0.43
C PHE A 23 -10.80 9.21 -0.16
N PRO A 24 -10.72 8.03 0.50
CA PRO A 24 -11.37 6.83 -0.01
C PRO A 24 -12.90 6.99 -0.08
N ALA A 25 -13.52 7.63 0.93
CA ALA A 25 -14.96 7.90 0.90
C ALA A 25 -15.34 8.84 -0.25
N ALA A 26 -14.61 9.94 -0.44
CA ALA A 26 -14.81 10.86 -1.55
C ALA A 26 -14.63 10.16 -2.91
N PHE A 27 -13.64 9.29 -3.03
CA PHE A 27 -13.41 8.50 -4.24
C PHE A 27 -14.56 7.52 -4.52
N LEU A 28 -15.10 6.84 -3.50
CA LEU A 28 -16.26 5.96 -3.65
C LEU A 28 -17.50 6.74 -4.10
N VAL A 29 -17.78 7.90 -3.49
CA VAL A 29 -18.88 8.78 -3.91
C VAL A 29 -18.70 9.24 -5.36
N TRP A 30 -17.49 9.63 -5.73
CA TRP A 30 -17.17 9.99 -7.10
C TRP A 30 -17.37 8.81 -8.07
N ARG A 31 -16.98 7.59 -7.67
CA ARG A 31 -17.16 6.36 -8.46
C ARG A 31 -18.63 6.01 -8.69
N LEU A 32 -19.52 6.36 -7.77
CA LEU A 32 -20.98 6.22 -7.96
C LEU A 32 -21.50 7.16 -9.05
N ALA A 33 -20.97 8.38 -9.13
CA ALA A 33 -21.37 9.37 -10.13
C ALA A 33 -20.70 9.17 -11.50
N LYS A 34 -19.53 8.52 -11.54
CA LYS A 34 -18.72 8.29 -12.75
C LYS A 34 -18.44 6.80 -12.92
N PRO A 35 -19.34 6.04 -13.58
CA PRO A 35 -19.13 4.62 -13.83
C PRO A 35 -17.89 4.39 -14.70
N CYS A 36 -17.36 3.17 -14.64
CA CYS A 36 -16.15 2.79 -15.35
C CYS A 36 -16.42 2.74 -16.86
N ASP A 37 -15.58 3.43 -17.63
CA ASP A 37 -15.58 3.34 -19.09
C ASP A 37 -14.30 2.63 -19.57
N ALA A 38 -14.48 1.42 -20.08
CA ALA A 38 -13.38 0.59 -20.57
C ALA A 38 -12.66 1.19 -21.80
N GLN A 39 -13.28 2.14 -22.52
CA GLN A 39 -12.65 2.78 -23.67
C GLN A 39 -11.45 3.66 -23.29
N HIS A 40 -11.46 4.18 -22.07
CA HIS A 40 -10.39 5.01 -21.52
C HIS A 40 -9.28 4.18 -20.84
N ALA A 41 -9.44 2.86 -20.77
CA ALA A 41 -8.48 1.96 -20.14
C ALA A 41 -7.17 1.87 -20.93
N GLN A 42 -6.04 1.94 -20.23
CA GLN A 42 -4.72 1.63 -20.80
C GLN A 42 -4.65 0.18 -21.30
N VAL A 43 -5.33 -0.75 -20.60
CA VAL A 43 -5.41 -2.18 -20.97
C VAL A 43 -6.89 -2.62 -20.90
N PRO A 44 -7.65 -2.58 -22.01
CA PRO A 44 -9.08 -2.86 -21.99
C PRO A 44 -9.45 -4.21 -21.36
N ALA A 45 -8.64 -5.26 -21.60
CA ALA A 45 -8.84 -6.59 -21.03
C ALA A 45 -8.76 -6.64 -19.48
N ALA A 46 -8.12 -5.67 -18.84
CA ALA A 46 -8.00 -5.58 -17.38
C ALA A 46 -8.96 -4.55 -16.76
N ALA A 47 -9.79 -3.84 -17.55
CA ALA A 47 -10.60 -2.73 -17.06
C ALA A 47 -11.56 -3.11 -15.92
N GLY A 48 -12.35 -4.18 -16.10
CA GLY A 48 -13.25 -4.65 -15.06
C GLY A 48 -12.53 -5.08 -13.79
N PHE A 49 -11.37 -5.74 -13.94
CA PHE A 49 -10.53 -6.13 -12.81
C PHE A 49 -10.01 -4.93 -12.03
N VAL A 50 -9.40 -3.95 -12.70
CA VAL A 50 -8.86 -2.75 -12.05
C VAL A 50 -9.98 -1.95 -11.38
N ALA A 51 -11.12 -1.76 -12.05
CA ALA A 51 -12.25 -1.04 -11.49
C ALA A 51 -12.84 -1.72 -10.24
N GLY A 52 -12.96 -3.04 -10.25
CA GLY A 52 -13.42 -3.79 -9.07
C GLY A 52 -12.39 -3.76 -7.94
N LEU A 53 -11.11 -3.91 -8.27
CA LEU A 53 -10.01 -3.93 -7.31
C LEU A 53 -9.87 -2.58 -6.57
N THR A 54 -9.98 -1.45 -7.29
CA THR A 54 -9.90 -0.12 -6.63
C THR A 54 -11.11 0.17 -5.75
N LEU A 55 -12.30 -0.32 -6.09
CA LEU A 55 -13.46 -0.23 -5.20
C LEU A 55 -13.25 -1.07 -3.93
N PHE A 56 -12.85 -2.32 -4.09
CA PHE A 56 -12.57 -3.22 -2.96
C PHE A 56 -11.54 -2.62 -2.00
N PHE A 57 -10.39 -2.19 -2.53
CA PHE A 57 -9.33 -1.63 -1.67
C PHE A 57 -9.64 -0.23 -1.14
N SER A 58 -10.56 0.53 -1.74
CA SER A 58 -11.02 1.78 -1.12
C SER A 58 -11.86 1.53 0.12
N VAL A 59 -12.65 0.44 0.14
CA VAL A 59 -13.41 0.03 1.32
C VAL A 59 -12.47 -0.58 2.36
N GLU A 60 -11.59 -1.48 1.94
CA GLU A 60 -10.63 -2.13 2.82
C GLU A 60 -9.71 -1.14 3.53
N THR A 61 -9.20 -0.10 2.84
CA THR A 61 -8.37 0.93 3.48
C THR A 61 -9.11 1.81 4.48
N MET A 62 -10.45 1.89 4.39
CA MET A 62 -11.26 2.55 5.42
C MET A 62 -11.51 1.63 6.63
N ILE A 63 -11.62 0.32 6.40
CA ILE A 63 -11.82 -0.67 7.46
C ILE A 63 -10.55 -0.80 8.30
N ASP A 64 -9.37 -0.76 7.68
CA ASP A 64 -8.09 -0.91 8.38
C ASP A 64 -7.98 -0.01 9.63
N PRO A 65 -7.99 1.33 9.55
CA PRO A 65 -7.80 2.18 10.72
C PRO A 65 -8.90 2.05 11.78
N ILE A 66 -10.09 1.53 11.42
CA ILE A 66 -11.13 1.16 12.39
C ILE A 66 -10.69 -0.06 13.18
N LEU A 67 -10.25 -1.11 12.46
CA LEU A 67 -9.87 -2.38 13.05
C LEU A 67 -8.55 -2.29 13.79
N THR A 68 -7.57 -1.54 13.30
CA THR A 68 -6.24 -1.36 13.92
C THR A 68 -6.19 -0.21 14.93
N GLY A 69 -7.18 0.69 14.94
CA GLY A 69 -7.31 1.79 15.88
C GLY A 69 -8.33 1.51 16.99
N PRO A 70 -9.55 2.08 16.94
CA PRO A 70 -10.54 1.97 18.01
C PRO A 70 -10.85 0.54 18.45
N LEU A 71 -10.92 -0.42 17.52
CA LEU A 71 -11.29 -1.80 17.86
C LEU A 71 -10.21 -2.49 18.71
N LEU A 72 -8.93 -2.36 18.37
CA LEU A 72 -7.84 -2.92 19.19
C LEU A 72 -7.74 -2.27 20.57
N LYS A 73 -8.33 -1.09 20.78
CA LYS A 73 -8.38 -0.43 22.08
C LYS A 73 -9.45 -1.01 23.01
N LEU A 74 -10.32 -1.91 22.56
CA LEU A 74 -11.30 -2.57 23.42
C LEU A 74 -10.59 -3.50 24.42
N ASP A 75 -11.02 -3.47 25.68
CA ASP A 75 -10.36 -4.23 26.75
C ASP A 75 -10.32 -5.74 26.50
N GLY A 76 -11.31 -6.29 25.78
CA GLY A 76 -11.33 -7.71 25.41
C GLY A 76 -10.31 -8.13 24.33
N LEU A 77 -9.72 -7.18 23.60
CA LEU A 77 -8.74 -7.46 22.55
C LEU A 77 -7.32 -7.06 22.95
N ARG A 78 -7.17 -6.17 23.93
CA ARG A 78 -5.86 -5.77 24.46
C ARG A 78 -5.08 -6.99 24.99
N GLY A 79 -3.86 -7.16 24.52
CA GLY A 79 -2.99 -8.28 24.89
C GLY A 79 -3.36 -9.64 24.28
N SER A 80 -4.41 -9.70 23.46
CA SER A 80 -4.78 -10.92 22.73
C SER A 80 -3.92 -11.12 21.49
N HIS A 81 -3.87 -12.36 20.96
CA HIS A 81 -3.23 -12.63 19.66
C HIS A 81 -3.85 -11.83 18.51
N ALA A 82 -5.15 -11.48 18.60
CA ALA A 82 -5.82 -10.67 17.60
C ALA A 82 -5.18 -9.28 17.46
N ALA A 83 -4.66 -8.71 18.55
CA ALA A 83 -3.98 -7.41 18.53
C ALA A 83 -2.69 -7.41 17.69
N SER A 84 -2.07 -8.57 17.47
CA SER A 84 -0.90 -8.71 16.59
C SER A 84 -1.28 -9.19 15.20
N VAL A 85 -2.25 -10.11 15.09
CA VAL A 85 -2.67 -10.71 13.81
C VAL A 85 -3.39 -9.70 12.93
N ILE A 86 -4.26 -8.84 13.49
CA ILE A 86 -5.04 -7.88 12.70
C ILE A 86 -4.12 -6.90 11.95
N PRO A 87 -3.19 -6.16 12.59
CA PRO A 87 -2.28 -5.28 11.87
C PRO A 87 -1.44 -6.02 10.83
N PHE A 88 -0.98 -7.23 11.14
CA PHE A 88 -0.20 -8.04 10.20
C PHE A 88 -0.99 -8.41 8.95
N ILE A 89 -2.28 -8.77 9.09
CA ILE A 89 -3.16 -9.05 7.95
C ILE A 89 -3.30 -7.81 7.06
N PHE A 90 -3.50 -6.63 7.64
CA PHE A 90 -3.67 -5.40 6.88
C PHE A 90 -2.40 -4.97 6.15
N VAL A 91 -1.24 -5.16 6.76
CA VAL A 91 0.05 -4.97 6.12
C VAL A 91 0.20 -5.91 4.90
N LEU A 92 -0.16 -7.20 5.06
CA LEU A 92 -0.15 -8.15 3.95
C LEU A 92 -1.15 -7.79 2.84
N LEU A 93 -2.37 -7.37 3.19
CA LEU A 93 -3.39 -6.94 2.22
C LEU A 93 -2.94 -5.70 1.45
N GLY A 94 -2.25 -4.78 2.15
CA GLY A 94 -1.58 -3.61 1.62
C GLY A 94 -0.60 -3.87 0.49
N ASP A 95 0.17 -4.94 0.62
CA ASP A 95 1.15 -5.35 -0.38
C ASP A 95 0.50 -6.20 -1.47
N LEU A 96 -0.42 -7.07 -1.06
CA LEU A 96 -1.19 -7.91 -1.94
C LEU A 96 -1.91 -7.06 -2.98
N ARG A 97 -2.49 -5.91 -2.63
CA ARG A 97 -3.22 -5.07 -3.60
C ARG A 97 -2.33 -4.56 -4.73
N VAL A 98 -1.09 -4.18 -4.43
CA VAL A 98 -0.12 -3.69 -5.42
C VAL A 98 0.27 -4.82 -6.35
N LEU A 99 0.59 -5.98 -5.78
CA LEU A 99 1.07 -7.15 -6.51
C LEU A 99 -0.05 -7.81 -7.32
N LEU A 100 -1.26 -7.87 -6.77
CA LEU A 100 -2.46 -8.40 -7.41
C LEU A 100 -2.89 -7.50 -8.58
N LEU A 101 -2.84 -6.17 -8.40
CA LEU A 101 -3.05 -5.22 -9.49
C LEU A 101 -2.02 -5.44 -10.61
N ALA A 102 -0.74 -5.53 -10.25
CA ALA A 102 0.34 -5.65 -11.21
C ALA A 102 0.19 -6.91 -12.08
N VAL A 103 -0.04 -8.08 -11.47
CA VAL A 103 -0.23 -9.33 -12.25
C VAL A 103 -1.53 -9.30 -13.04
N GLY A 104 -2.60 -8.70 -12.52
CA GLY A 104 -3.87 -8.59 -13.22
C GLY A 104 -3.82 -7.70 -14.46
N VAL A 105 -2.97 -6.67 -14.46
CA VAL A 105 -2.75 -5.81 -15.64
C VAL A 105 -1.71 -6.38 -16.59
N ALA A 106 -0.63 -6.97 -16.08
CA ALA A 106 0.40 -7.58 -16.92
C ALA A 106 -0.17 -8.76 -17.74
N GLN A 107 -0.92 -9.63 -17.05
CA GLN A 107 -1.38 -10.93 -17.56
C GLN A 107 -2.90 -11.09 -17.31
N PRO A 108 -3.75 -10.29 -17.97
CA PRO A 108 -5.20 -10.30 -17.78
C PRO A 108 -5.85 -11.66 -18.05
N GLU A 109 -5.25 -12.46 -18.93
CA GLU A 109 -5.69 -13.81 -19.31
C GLU A 109 -5.56 -14.86 -18.19
N ARG A 110 -4.75 -14.62 -17.15
CA ARG A 110 -4.61 -15.55 -16.03
C ARG A 110 -5.90 -15.64 -15.20
N GLY A 111 -6.18 -16.83 -14.67
CA GLY A 111 -7.27 -17.01 -13.71
C GLY A 111 -7.05 -16.24 -12.41
N LEU A 112 -8.12 -15.87 -11.70
CA LEU A 112 -8.02 -15.11 -10.43
C LEU A 112 -7.18 -15.85 -9.38
N GLY A 113 -7.34 -17.17 -9.24
CA GLY A 113 -6.55 -17.97 -8.31
C GLY A 113 -5.03 -17.94 -8.60
N GLN A 114 -4.64 -17.92 -9.87
CA GLN A 114 -3.22 -17.78 -10.26
C GLN A 114 -2.69 -16.38 -9.96
N LYS A 115 -3.50 -15.35 -10.19
CA LYS A 115 -3.16 -13.95 -9.86
C LYS A 115 -2.96 -13.79 -8.35
N ILE A 116 -3.90 -14.30 -7.54
CA ILE A 116 -3.82 -14.28 -6.07
C ILE A 116 -2.62 -15.09 -5.59
N GLY A 117 -2.42 -16.32 -6.09
CA GLY A 117 -1.31 -17.18 -5.69
C GLY A 117 0.05 -16.54 -5.96
N TRP A 118 0.23 -15.90 -7.14
CA TRP A 118 1.44 -15.16 -7.45
C TRP A 118 1.62 -13.95 -6.51
N ALA A 119 0.56 -13.15 -6.33
CA ALA A 119 0.63 -11.95 -5.50
C ALA A 119 0.91 -12.29 -4.03
N LEU A 120 0.29 -13.34 -3.47
CA LEU A 120 0.57 -13.85 -2.13
C LEU A 120 2.01 -14.34 -1.99
N ALA A 121 2.49 -15.16 -2.94
CA ALA A 121 3.86 -15.66 -2.91
C ALA A 121 4.88 -14.51 -2.89
N MET A 122 4.66 -13.46 -3.69
CA MET A 122 5.51 -12.28 -3.68
C MET A 122 5.36 -11.45 -2.40
N SER A 123 4.13 -11.30 -1.88
CA SER A 123 3.85 -10.53 -0.65
C SER A 123 4.51 -11.16 0.58
N LEU A 124 4.71 -12.48 0.59
CA LEU A 124 5.33 -13.19 1.71
C LEU A 124 6.86 -13.07 1.76
N ILE A 125 7.52 -12.70 0.66
CA ILE A 125 9.00 -12.59 0.61
C ILE A 125 9.51 -11.59 1.65
N VAL A 126 8.91 -10.40 1.68
CA VAL A 126 9.33 -9.29 2.54
C VAL A 126 9.10 -9.57 4.03
N PRO A 127 7.90 -9.96 4.52
CA PRO A 127 7.69 -10.24 5.93
C PRO A 127 8.52 -11.42 6.43
N ILE A 128 8.70 -12.47 5.63
CA ILE A 128 9.56 -13.60 6.01
C ILE A 128 11.01 -13.13 6.13
N GLY A 129 11.50 -12.37 5.15
CA GLY A 129 12.86 -11.82 5.17
C GLY A 129 13.09 -10.87 6.34
N ALA A 130 12.21 -9.87 6.52
CA ALA A 130 12.28 -8.90 7.60
C ALA A 130 12.19 -9.55 8.98
N GLY A 131 11.24 -10.48 9.18
CA GLY A 131 11.10 -11.22 10.42
C GLY A 131 12.32 -12.09 10.75
N SER A 132 12.89 -12.76 9.74
CA SER A 132 14.10 -13.58 9.93
C SER A 132 15.32 -12.72 10.31
N LEU A 133 15.51 -11.59 9.62
CA LEU A 133 16.59 -10.65 9.90
C LEU A 133 16.43 -10.01 11.28
N PHE A 134 15.22 -9.62 11.64
CA PHE A 134 14.92 -9.05 12.95
C PHE A 134 15.13 -10.06 14.08
N ALA A 135 14.68 -11.31 13.89
CA ALA A 135 14.91 -12.40 14.85
C ALA A 135 16.40 -12.67 15.05
N PHE A 136 17.18 -12.68 13.95
CA PHE A 136 18.64 -12.82 14.03
C PHE A 136 19.31 -11.63 14.73
N ALA A 137 18.89 -10.40 14.43
CA ALA A 137 19.40 -9.21 15.11
C ALA A 137 19.08 -9.22 16.61
N THR A 138 17.86 -9.62 16.99
CA THR A 138 17.43 -9.75 18.39
C THR A 138 18.19 -10.86 19.12
N TRP A 139 18.51 -11.95 18.42
CA TRP A 139 19.35 -13.02 18.96
C TRP A 139 20.78 -12.53 19.27
N LEU A 140 21.34 -11.68 18.41
CA LEU A 140 22.66 -11.07 18.66
C LEU A 140 22.62 -9.96 19.73
N ASN A 141 21.53 -9.18 19.75
CA ASN A 141 21.32 -8.10 20.69
C ASN A 141 19.84 -8.03 21.10
N PRO A 142 19.49 -8.50 22.32
CA PRO A 142 18.10 -8.47 22.80
C PRO A 142 17.49 -7.08 22.96
N GLU A 143 18.31 -6.01 22.97
CA GLU A 143 17.86 -4.62 23.11
C GLU A 143 17.51 -3.96 21.76
N VAL A 144 17.50 -4.71 20.66
CA VAL A 144 17.11 -4.19 19.34
C VAL A 144 15.69 -3.63 19.40
N HIS A 145 15.56 -2.36 19.02
CA HIS A 145 14.29 -1.64 19.05
C HIS A 145 13.28 -2.28 18.09
N GLY A 146 12.03 -2.47 18.53
CA GLY A 146 10.97 -3.13 17.74
C GLY A 146 10.70 -2.46 16.38
N GLN A 147 10.92 -1.15 16.28
CA GLN A 147 10.79 -0.39 15.02
C GLN A 147 11.75 -0.85 13.93
N VAL A 148 12.87 -1.50 14.28
CA VAL A 148 13.81 -2.07 13.29
C VAL A 148 13.12 -3.11 12.41
N LEU A 149 12.14 -3.87 12.92
CA LEU A 149 11.35 -4.79 12.11
C LEU A 149 10.61 -4.05 10.98
N TRP A 150 9.97 -2.92 11.30
CA TRP A 150 9.25 -2.10 10.33
C TRP A 150 10.21 -1.46 9.32
N MET A 151 11.38 -0.98 9.76
CA MET A 151 12.41 -0.49 8.84
C MET A 151 12.87 -1.54 7.85
N LEU A 152 13.15 -2.76 8.32
CA LEU A 152 13.56 -3.88 7.46
C LEU A 152 12.45 -4.25 6.46
N TYR A 153 11.20 -4.24 6.91
CA TYR A 153 10.03 -4.49 6.09
C TYR A 153 9.88 -3.42 4.99
N GLU A 154 9.84 -2.15 5.38
CA GLU A 154 9.62 -1.01 4.48
C GLU A 154 10.73 -0.92 3.43
N PHE A 155 11.99 -1.14 3.84
CA PHE A 155 13.12 -1.24 2.92
C PHE A 155 13.02 -2.45 1.99
N GLY A 156 12.62 -3.61 2.52
CA GLY A 156 12.42 -4.82 1.73
C GLY A 156 11.37 -4.65 0.64
N PHE A 157 10.25 -4.01 0.95
CA PHE A 157 9.20 -3.76 -0.04
C PHE A 157 9.56 -2.65 -1.04
N LEU A 158 10.30 -1.62 -0.60
CA LEU A 158 10.93 -0.64 -1.50
C LEU A 158 11.82 -1.34 -2.54
N ALA A 159 12.72 -2.22 -2.08
CA ALA A 159 13.61 -2.98 -2.94
C ALA A 159 12.83 -3.90 -3.90
N LEU A 160 11.79 -4.57 -3.40
CA LEU A 160 10.90 -5.40 -4.21
C LEU A 160 10.20 -4.59 -5.31
N CYS A 161 9.66 -3.41 -4.99
CA CYS A 161 9.03 -2.53 -5.98
C CYS A 161 10.00 -2.10 -7.07
N ILE A 162 11.23 -1.72 -6.71
CA ILE A 162 12.27 -1.33 -7.67
C ILE A 162 12.62 -2.52 -8.57
N PHE A 163 12.85 -3.71 -7.98
CA PHE A 163 13.14 -4.93 -8.73
C PHE A 163 12.01 -5.29 -9.70
N LEU A 164 10.76 -5.30 -9.23
CA LEU A 164 9.61 -5.64 -10.05
C LEU A 164 9.40 -4.62 -11.18
N SER A 165 9.59 -3.33 -10.90
CA SER A 165 9.50 -2.25 -11.89
C SER A 165 10.54 -2.39 -13.01
N ARG A 166 11.79 -2.72 -12.65
CA ARG A 166 12.92 -2.74 -13.59
C ARG A 166 13.10 -4.07 -14.31
N SER A 167 12.81 -5.18 -13.64
CA SER A 167 13.15 -6.52 -14.13
C SER A 167 11.93 -7.35 -14.50
N TRP A 168 10.88 -7.34 -13.66
CA TRP A 168 9.70 -8.17 -13.89
C TRP A 168 8.72 -7.53 -14.89
N ALA A 169 8.38 -6.25 -14.71
CA ALA A 169 7.36 -5.57 -15.51
C ALA A 169 7.65 -5.60 -17.03
N PRO A 170 8.89 -5.32 -17.51
CA PRO A 170 9.20 -5.42 -18.94
C PRO A 170 8.99 -6.82 -19.52
N ARG A 171 9.30 -7.87 -18.75
CA ARG A 171 9.14 -9.28 -19.17
C ARG A 171 7.67 -9.70 -19.13
N ALA A 172 6.98 -9.37 -18.04
CA ALA A 172 5.59 -9.75 -17.81
C ALA A 172 4.60 -9.07 -18.76
N ALA A 173 4.94 -7.86 -19.25
CA ALA A 173 4.15 -7.13 -20.22
C ALA A 173 4.42 -7.53 -21.69
N SER A 174 5.31 -8.50 -21.94
CA SER A 174 5.71 -8.94 -23.29
C SER A 174 6.12 -7.79 -24.23
N GLY A 175 6.80 -6.78 -23.69
CA GLY A 175 7.25 -5.62 -24.46
C GLY A 175 6.19 -4.54 -24.77
N ASP A 176 4.94 -4.70 -24.31
CA ASP A 176 3.91 -3.66 -24.46
C ASP A 176 4.27 -2.42 -23.63
N ALA A 177 4.74 -1.37 -24.31
CA ALA A 177 5.20 -0.14 -23.67
C ALA A 177 4.14 0.54 -22.78
N THR A 178 2.86 0.43 -23.14
CA THR A 178 1.76 1.02 -22.36
C THR A 178 1.58 0.29 -21.04
N LYS A 179 1.57 -1.05 -21.09
CA LYS A 179 1.54 -1.89 -19.88
C LYS A 179 2.75 -1.64 -19.01
N ILE A 180 3.96 -1.60 -19.60
CA ILE A 180 5.21 -1.36 -18.88
C ILE A 180 5.15 -0.02 -18.15
N ALA A 181 4.79 1.06 -18.84
CA ALA A 181 4.72 2.39 -18.25
C ALA A 181 3.69 2.47 -17.11
N PHE A 182 2.54 1.80 -17.25
CA PHE A 182 1.56 1.70 -16.17
C PHE A 182 2.13 0.95 -14.97
N LEU A 183 2.64 -0.27 -15.15
CA LEU A 183 3.20 -1.10 -14.08
C LEU A 183 4.35 -0.39 -13.36
N GLN A 184 5.25 0.25 -14.10
CA GLN A 184 6.34 1.03 -13.54
C GLN A 184 5.83 2.23 -12.73
N SER A 185 4.73 2.87 -13.14
CA SER A 185 4.12 3.94 -12.35
C SER A 185 3.51 3.44 -11.04
N ILE A 186 2.89 2.27 -11.03
CA ILE A 186 2.33 1.66 -9.81
C ILE A 186 3.44 1.27 -8.83
N PHE A 187 4.47 0.59 -9.31
CA PHE A 187 5.62 0.24 -8.47
C PHE A 187 6.41 1.48 -8.04
N GLY A 188 6.54 2.50 -8.89
CA GLY A 188 7.18 3.76 -8.54
C GLY A 188 6.42 4.52 -7.44
N TYR A 189 5.09 4.58 -7.54
CA TYR A 189 4.24 5.15 -6.50
C TYR A 189 4.40 4.39 -5.18
N SER A 190 4.43 3.06 -5.25
CA SER A 190 4.58 2.20 -4.07
C SER A 190 5.95 2.34 -3.41
N ALA A 191 7.01 2.33 -4.22
CA ALA A 191 8.36 2.62 -3.78
C ALA A 191 8.47 3.99 -3.10
N ALA A 192 7.78 5.02 -3.62
CA ALA A 192 7.84 6.36 -3.05
C ALA A 192 7.30 6.41 -1.61
N TYR A 193 6.13 5.84 -1.34
CA TYR A 193 5.60 5.86 0.03
C TYR A 193 6.37 4.93 0.97
N TYR A 194 6.91 3.79 0.49
CA TYR A 194 7.78 2.93 1.29
C TYR A 194 9.12 3.58 1.64
N LEU A 195 9.69 4.36 0.72
CA LEU A 195 10.88 5.16 1.00
C LEU A 195 10.59 6.21 2.07
N LEU A 196 9.45 6.90 2.00
CA LEU A 196 9.07 7.91 2.98
C LEU A 196 8.85 7.32 4.38
N TRP A 197 8.20 6.16 4.46
CA TRP A 197 8.07 5.43 5.74
C TRP A 197 9.42 5.03 6.31
N TRP A 198 10.28 4.41 5.48
CA TRP A 198 11.60 3.98 5.92
C TRP A 198 12.45 5.15 6.42
N LEU A 199 12.45 6.28 5.68
CA LEU A 199 13.14 7.50 6.11
C LEU A 199 12.58 8.03 7.43
N ALA A 200 11.26 8.01 7.60
CA ALA A 200 10.64 8.44 8.84
C ALA A 200 11.08 7.59 10.04
N ASP A 201 11.21 6.28 9.87
CA ASP A 201 11.72 5.40 10.91
C ASP A 201 13.20 5.58 11.18
N VAL A 202 14.02 5.92 10.17
CA VAL A 202 15.40 6.35 10.40
C VAL A 202 15.43 7.59 11.30
N PHE A 203 14.58 8.60 11.05
CA PHE A 203 14.50 9.79 11.89
C PHE A 203 14.04 9.47 13.32
N ILE A 204 13.07 8.57 13.49
CA ILE A 204 12.56 8.17 14.81
C ILE A 204 13.63 7.37 15.58
N VAL A 205 14.18 6.33 14.97
CA VAL A 205 15.00 5.32 15.67
C VAL A 205 16.45 5.76 15.77
N ALA A 206 17.03 6.28 14.70
CA ALA A 206 18.47 6.58 14.64
C ALA A 206 18.80 8.00 15.10
N ALA A 207 17.88 8.95 14.91
CA ALA A 207 18.10 10.35 15.24
C ALA A 207 17.27 10.86 16.43
N ASP A 208 16.37 10.04 16.99
CA ASP A 208 15.46 10.42 18.08
C ASP A 208 14.68 11.73 17.78
N MET A 209 14.29 11.91 16.51
CA MET A 209 13.65 13.13 16.03
C MET A 209 12.13 12.94 15.93
N ASP A 210 11.39 13.72 16.73
CA ASP A 210 9.91 13.76 16.69
C ASP A 210 9.36 14.09 15.29
N LEU A 211 10.12 14.83 14.47
CA LEU A 211 9.78 15.13 13.07
C LEU A 211 9.54 13.86 12.22
N GLY A 212 10.14 12.73 12.58
CA GLY A 212 9.87 11.46 11.89
C GLY A 212 8.39 11.06 11.95
N TRP A 213 7.68 11.36 13.04
CA TRP A 213 6.23 11.12 13.14
C TRP A 213 5.42 11.98 12.18
N ALA A 214 5.83 13.24 11.98
CA ALA A 214 5.24 14.11 10.95
C ALA A 214 5.47 13.54 9.55
N LEU A 215 6.69 13.05 9.28
CA LEU A 215 7.02 12.44 8.00
C LEU A 215 6.18 11.18 7.74
N ARG A 216 5.92 10.32 8.74
CA ARG A 216 5.06 9.12 8.60
C ARG A 216 3.61 9.45 8.20
N MET A 217 3.12 10.67 8.46
CA MET A 217 1.76 11.08 8.07
C MET A 217 1.57 11.08 6.55
N ILE A 218 2.60 11.46 5.79
CA ILE A 218 2.56 11.58 4.33
C ILE A 218 2.39 10.21 3.65
N PRO A 219 3.25 9.20 3.86
CA PRO A 219 3.08 7.89 3.26
C PRO A 219 1.80 7.21 3.72
N ASN A 220 1.30 7.47 4.94
CA ASN A 220 -0.04 7.01 5.33
C ASN A 220 -1.12 7.57 4.39
N GLN A 221 -1.09 8.86 4.07
CA GLN A 221 -2.06 9.44 3.13
C GLN A 221 -1.92 8.85 1.72
N LEU A 222 -0.68 8.67 1.24
CA LEU A 222 -0.43 8.04 -0.06
C LEU A 222 -0.96 6.60 -0.11
N TYR A 223 -0.74 5.84 0.96
CA TYR A 223 -1.13 4.44 1.06
C TYR A 223 -2.64 4.25 1.27
N TYR A 224 -3.25 4.94 2.24
CA TYR A 224 -4.66 4.76 2.59
C TYR A 224 -5.58 5.56 1.67
N GLY A 225 -5.26 6.84 1.47
CA GLY A 225 -6.14 7.80 0.85
C GLY A 225 -6.02 7.87 -0.67
N PHE A 226 -4.80 7.90 -1.18
CA PHE A 226 -4.53 8.26 -2.58
C PHE A 226 -4.21 7.09 -3.49
N TRP A 227 -3.88 5.90 -2.97
CA TRP A 227 -3.49 4.77 -3.79
C TRP A 227 -4.56 4.35 -4.81
N ALA A 228 -5.79 4.09 -4.36
CA ALA A 228 -6.88 3.65 -5.25
C ALA A 228 -7.28 4.72 -6.27
N PRO A 229 -7.43 6.02 -5.90
CA PRO A 229 -7.63 7.09 -6.86
C PRO A 229 -6.49 7.21 -7.88
N PHE A 230 -5.23 7.17 -7.44
CA PHE A 230 -4.06 7.22 -8.31
C PHE A 230 -4.09 6.09 -9.34
N VAL A 231 -4.29 4.84 -8.89
CA VAL A 231 -4.41 3.66 -9.76
C VAL A 231 -5.52 3.85 -10.78
N TYR A 232 -6.72 4.22 -10.33
CA TYR A 232 -7.88 4.35 -11.19
C TYR A 232 -7.65 5.41 -12.27
N TRP A 233 -7.33 6.64 -11.89
CA TRP A 233 -7.14 7.72 -12.86
C TRP A 233 -5.95 7.45 -13.78
N ARG A 234 -4.86 6.86 -13.28
CA ARG A 234 -3.72 6.50 -14.11
C ARG A 234 -4.05 5.41 -15.13
N PHE A 235 -4.94 4.47 -14.78
CA PHE A 235 -5.35 3.37 -15.64
C PHE A 235 -6.43 3.77 -16.65
N PHE A 236 -7.31 4.72 -16.31
CA PHE A 236 -8.41 5.19 -17.15
C PHE A 236 -8.14 6.57 -17.78
N SER A 237 -6.88 6.87 -18.12
CA SER A 237 -6.47 8.16 -18.68
C SER A 237 -6.24 8.19 -20.20
N ARG A 238 -6.54 7.09 -20.91
CA ARG A 238 -6.26 7.02 -22.35
C ARG A 238 -7.15 8.01 -23.12
N PRO A 239 -6.60 8.91 -23.96
CA PRO A 239 -7.40 9.78 -24.82
C PRO A 239 -8.22 8.96 -25.82
N LEU A 240 -9.48 9.36 -26.07
CA LEU A 240 -10.28 8.79 -27.15
C LEU A 240 -9.63 9.12 -28.49
N ALA A 241 -9.23 8.10 -29.24
CA ALA A 241 -8.51 8.24 -30.50
C ALA A 241 -9.29 9.04 -31.59
N ASN A 242 -10.61 9.26 -31.40
CA ASN A 242 -11.50 9.90 -32.36
C ASN A 242 -12.39 11.00 -31.76
N ALA A 243 -12.00 11.64 -30.64
CA ALA A 243 -12.73 12.82 -30.20
C ALA A 243 -12.54 13.94 -31.25
N PRO A 244 -13.61 14.47 -31.87
CA PRO A 244 -13.48 15.59 -32.80
C PRO A 244 -12.79 16.75 -32.08
N ARG A 245 -11.73 17.28 -32.71
CA ARG A 245 -11.01 18.47 -32.24
C ARG A 245 -11.83 19.72 -32.51
#